data_AF-A0A3B9J0M3-F1
#
_entry.id   AF-A0A3B9J0M3-F1
#
_cell.length_a   1.000
_cell.length_b   1.000
_cell.length_c   1.000
_cell.angle_alpha   90.00
_cell.angle_beta   90.00
_cell.angle_gamma   90.00
#
_symmetry.space_group_name_H-M   'P 1'
#
loop_
_entity.id
_entity.type
_entity.pdbx_description
1 polymer ?
#
loop_
_entity_poly.entity_id
_entity_poly.type
_entity_poly.pdbx_seq_one_letter_code
_entity_poly.pdbx_strand_id
1 'polypeptide(L)' 'MNTTWHPNSWTDHPAGQQPEWPELGALDEALHELGTRPPLVFAGEARRLTEQLARVANGQAIVLQAGDCAESFDL' A
#
# COMPACT_ATOMS: atom_id res chain seq x y z
N MET A 1 1.00 -25.73 -0.18
CA MET A 1 0.93 -25.17 1.18
C MET A 1 -0.16 -24.12 1.16
N ASN A 2 -1.18 -24.26 2.01
CA ASN A 2 -2.32 -23.35 2.04
C ASN A 2 -2.00 -22.23 3.03
N THR A 3 -1.28 -21.21 2.58
CA THR A 3 -0.98 -20.03 3.40
C THR A 3 -2.24 -19.19 3.52
N THR A 4 -2.83 -19.13 4.71
CA THR A 4 -3.99 -18.29 4.99
C THR A 4 -3.56 -16.82 4.98
N TRP A 5 -4.02 -16.07 3.98
CA TRP A 5 -3.76 -14.65 3.86
C TRP A 5 -4.34 -13.87 5.04
N HIS A 6 -3.55 -12.95 5.58
CA HIS A 6 -3.97 -11.92 6.54
C HIS A 6 -2.99 -10.75 6.45
N PRO A 7 -3.34 -9.53 6.91
CA PRO A 7 -2.52 -8.34 6.66
C PRO A 7 -1.05 -8.45 7.09
N ASN A 8 -0.73 -9.24 8.13
CA ASN A 8 0.63 -9.40 8.63
C ASN A 8 1.39 -10.59 8.01
N SER A 9 0.78 -11.41 7.15
CA SER A 9 1.44 -12.61 6.62
C SER A 9 2.66 -12.31 5.72
N TRP A 10 2.87 -11.04 5.35
CA TRP A 10 4.03 -10.64 4.55
C TRP A 10 5.35 -10.74 5.34
N THR A 11 5.30 -10.67 6.68
CA THR A 11 6.52 -10.73 7.52
C THR A 11 7.19 -12.10 7.48
N ASP A 12 6.46 -13.13 7.02
CA ASP A 12 6.97 -14.49 6.85
C ASP A 12 7.78 -14.67 5.54
N HIS A 13 7.91 -13.60 4.73
CA HIS A 13 8.57 -13.60 3.44
C HIS A 13 9.75 -12.61 3.40
N PRO A 14 10.79 -12.87 2.57
CA PRO A 14 11.89 -11.92 2.39
C PRO A 14 11.41 -10.56 1.88
N ALA A 15 11.76 -9.48 2.59
CA ALA A 15 11.49 -8.09 2.21
C ALA A 15 12.81 -7.29 2.21
N GLY A 16 13.25 -6.85 1.03
CA GLY A 16 14.61 -6.30 0.84
C GLY A 16 14.80 -4.87 1.37
N GLN A 17 14.13 -3.89 0.77
CA GLN A 17 14.33 -2.45 1.03
C GLN A 17 13.62 -1.96 2.31
N GLN A 18 13.73 -2.72 3.40
CA GLN A 18 13.16 -2.31 4.69
C GLN A 18 14.19 -1.52 5.50
N PRO A 19 13.78 -0.42 6.15
CA PRO A 19 14.66 0.32 7.03
C PRO A 19 15.01 -0.47 8.28
N GLU A 20 16.24 -0.29 8.77
CA GLU A 20 16.66 -0.75 10.10
C GLU A 20 16.18 0.27 11.13
N TRP A 21 14.99 0.05 11.70
CA TRP A 21 14.44 0.91 12.74
C TRP A 21 15.28 0.82 14.02
N PRO A 22 15.79 1.94 14.56
CA PRO A 22 16.66 1.91 15.74
C PRO A 22 15.91 1.55 17.02
N GLU A 23 14.63 1.94 17.13
CA GLU A 23 13.79 1.76 18.31
C GLU A 23 12.47 1.08 17.93
N LEU A 24 12.36 -0.22 18.20
CA LEU A 24 11.17 -1.00 17.85
C LEU A 24 9.91 -0.54 18.62
N GLY A 25 10.07 -0.02 19.84
CA GLY A 25 8.94 0.54 20.59
C GLY A 25 8.32 1.76 19.91
N ALA A 26 9.15 2.65 19.34
CA ALA A 26 8.66 3.81 18.59
C ALA A 26 7.97 3.40 17.27
N LEU A 27 8.45 2.33 16.62
CA LEU A 27 7.79 1.74 15.47
C LEU A 27 6.38 1.22 15.83
N ASP A 28 6.26 0.47 16.92
CA ASP A 28 4.98 -0.08 17.37
C ASP A 28 3.97 1.03 17.73
N GLU A 29 4.43 2.09 18.40
CA GLU A 29 3.61 3.27 18.70
C GLU A 29 3.11 3.96 17.43
N ALA A 30 3.99 4.18 16.45
CA ALA A 30 3.62 4.78 15.17
C ALA A 30 2.63 3.91 14.39
N LEU A 31 2.84 2.59 14.35
CA LEU A 31 1.92 1.65 13.70
C LEU A 31 0.54 1.64 14.37
N HIS A 32 0.51 1.67 15.71
CA HIS A 32 -0.75 1.76 16.46
C HIS A 32 -1.49 3.05 16.13
N GLU A 33 -0.80 4.19 16.17
CA GLU A 33 -1.40 5.48 15.85
C GLU A 33 -1.98 5.49 14.43
N LEU A 34 -1.20 5.08 13.42
CA LEU A 34 -1.65 5.02 12.02
C LEU A 34 -2.85 4.09 11.84
N GLY A 35 -2.89 2.96 12.56
CA GLY A 35 -4.02 2.03 12.54
C GLY A 35 -5.34 2.62 13.05
N THR A 36 -5.31 3.72 13.82
CA THR A 36 -6.51 4.42 14.30
C THR A 36 -6.97 5.55 13.38
N ARG A 37 -6.16 5.95 12.40
CA ARG A 37 -6.49 7.06 11.49
C ARG A 37 -7.53 6.62 10.46
N PRO A 38 -8.37 7.55 9.96
CA PRO A 38 -9.28 7.25 8.87
C PRO A 38 -8.54 6.76 7.61
N PRO A 39 -9.14 5.88 6.80
CA PRO A 39 -8.54 5.44 5.55
C PRO A 39 -8.47 6.59 4.53
N LEU A 40 -7.43 6.56 3.68
CA LEU A 40 -7.27 7.56 2.61
C LEU A 40 -8.26 7.38 1.45
N VAL A 41 -8.72 6.15 1.22
CA VAL A 41 -9.66 5.79 0.15
C VAL A 41 -10.68 4.77 0.62
N PHE A 42 -11.85 4.76 0.02
CA PHE A 42 -12.89 3.77 0.29
C PHE A 42 -12.71 2.52 -0.59
N ALA A 43 -13.13 1.37 -0.08
CA ALA A 43 -13.06 0.11 -0.82
C ALA A 43 -13.84 0.14 -2.16
N GLY A 44 -14.88 0.96 -2.28
CA GLY A 44 -15.61 1.15 -3.53
C GLY A 44 -14.77 1.84 -4.61
N GLU A 45 -13.90 2.77 -4.22
CA GLU A 45 -13.02 3.49 -5.15
C GLU A 45 -11.95 2.57 -5.74
N ALA A 46 -11.36 1.71 -4.90
CA ALA A 46 -10.42 0.69 -5.34
C ALA A 46 -11.05 -0.29 -6.34
N ARG A 47 -12.27 -0.79 -6.06
CA ARG A 47 -13.00 -1.68 -7.00
C ARG A 47 -13.28 -1.00 -8.33
N ARG A 48 -13.71 0.26 -8.31
CA ARG A 48 -13.94 1.06 -9.52
C ARG A 48 -12.65 1.21 -10.34
N LEU A 49 -11.51 1.47 -9.69
CA LEU A 49 -10.22 1.52 -10.38
C LEU A 49 -9.86 0.15 -10.99
N THR A 50 -10.10 -0.95 -10.28
CA THR A 50 -9.88 -2.31 -10.81
C THR A 50 -10.68 -2.57 -12.09
N GLU A 51 -11.96 -2.17 -12.13
CA GLU A 51 -12.80 -2.29 -13.34
C GLU A 51 -12.25 -1.46 -14.52
N GLN A 52 -11.73 -0.26 -14.24
CA GLN A 52 -11.09 0.58 -15.26
C GLN A 52 -9.78 -0.03 -15.77
N LEU A 53 -8.95 -0.58 -14.89
CA LEU A 53 -7.72 -1.28 -15.26
C LEU A 53 -8.01 -2.56 -16.06
N ALA A 54 -9.12 -3.26 -15.79
CA ALA A 54 -9.53 -4.40 -16.60
C ALA A 54 -9.80 -4.00 -18.06
N ARG A 55 -10.38 -2.82 -18.31
CA ARG A 55 -10.53 -2.29 -19.68
C ARG A 55 -9.18 -2.02 -20.34
N VAL A 56 -8.18 -1.54 -19.58
CA VAL A 56 -6.81 -1.34 -20.08
C VAL A 56 -6.18 -2.68 -20.47
N ALA A 57 -6.28 -3.69 -19.60
CA ALA A 57 -5.77 -5.03 -19.86
C ALA A 57 -6.40 -5.68 -21.10
N ASN A 58 -7.67 -5.37 -21.39
CA ASN A 58 -8.39 -5.83 -22.58
C ASN A 58 -8.13 -4.99 -23.84
N GLY A 59 -7.21 -4.01 -23.80
CA GLY A 59 -6.91 -3.14 -24.94
C GLY A 59 -8.00 -2.12 -25.28
N GLN A 60 -8.92 -1.87 -24.35
CA GLN A 60 -10.09 -0.99 -24.54
C GLN A 60 -9.89 0.40 -23.93
N ALA A 61 -8.73 0.64 -23.29
CA ALA A 61 -8.34 1.89 -22.65
C ALA A 61 -6.81 1.96 -22.51
N ILE A 62 -6.31 3.14 -22.15
CA ILE A 62 -4.91 3.35 -21.73
C ILE A 62 -4.89 3.82 -20.27
N VAL A 63 -3.80 3.52 -19.56
CA VAL A 63 -3.52 4.09 -18.24
C VAL A 63 -2.39 5.10 -18.36
N LEU A 64 -2.56 6.27 -17.76
CA LEU A 64 -1.49 7.24 -17.54
C LEU A 64 -1.30 7.36 -16.03
N GLN A 65 -0.10 7.04 -15.55
CA GLN A 65 0.31 7.20 -14.17
C GLN A 65 1.48 8.17 -14.13
N ALA A 66 1.32 9.28 -13.41
CA ALA A 66 2.30 10.35 -13.33
C ALA A 66 2.21 11.01 -11.94
N GLY A 67 3.32 11.59 -11.49
CA GLY A 67 3.44 12.22 -10.18
C GLY A 67 4.89 12.54 -9.86
N ASP A 68 5.13 12.99 -8.63
CA ASP A 68 6.48 13.29 -8.15
C ASP A 68 7.34 12.03 -8.04
N CYS A 69 8.65 12.19 -8.22
CA CYS A 69 9.59 11.08 -8.02
C CYS A 69 9.71 10.70 -6.53
N ALA A 70 9.69 11.70 -5.66
CA ALA A 70 9.62 11.57 -4.22
C ALA A 70 8.93 12.82 -3.68
N GLU A 71 7.78 12.63 -3.03
CA GLU A 71 7.09 13.70 -2.32
C GLU A 71 7.93 14.12 -1.11
N SER A 72 7.97 15.41 -0.80
CA SER A 72 8.69 15.97 0.34
C SER A 72 7.73 16.74 1.24
N PHE A 73 7.97 16.70 2.56
CA PHE A 73 7.22 17.51 3.52
C PHE A 73 7.57 19.01 3.47
N ASP A 74 8.74 19.35 2.92
CA ASP A 74 9.29 20.72 2.90
C ASP A 74 8.83 21.56 1.69
N LEU A 75 8.02 20.99 0.78
CA LEU A 75 7.53 21.66 -0.42
C LEU A 75 6.28 22.51 -0.17
#